data_AF-A0A1J1H4S3-F1
#
_entry.id   AF-A0A1J1H4S3-F1
#
_cell.length_a   1.000
_cell.length_b   1.000
_cell.length_c   1.000
_cell.angle_alpha   90.00
_cell.angle_beta   90.00
_cell.angle_gamma   90.00
#
_symmetry.space_group_name_H-M   'P 1'
#
loop_
_entity.id
_entity.type
_entity.pdbx_description
1 polymer ?
#
loop_
_entity_poly.entity_id
_entity_poly.type
_entity_poly.pdbx_seq_one_letter_code
_entity_poly.pdbx_strand_id
1 'polypeptide(L)'
;MLLLKIFLHNFFFIFIQYIILIQTKNIKLKNYAFHKKHFMLKILNEKSISVYRRKKYLILKQKNKVRRECLQAYLVFDIIKIFGRISDKELLGHVISHNNEFIELDKNKKKKKWEILFDNNYINFNLLKKFLKNNKFEWPLTVNSGQIKNQGSINIPVSPIVYVENCRKISEEFRNKNKTNKINLKIINDYVSELPISNDAIQCVFSSFSDFDDLTKDHFINKIHEWAPSDGIVDWYTFVYNLKEEPSDNIKRFFD
;
A
#
# COMPACT_ATOMS: atom_id res chain seq x y z
N MET A 1 -8.86 -67.24 23.28
CA MET A 1 -7.76 -66.41 23.85
C MET A 1 -6.98 -65.60 22.81
N LEU A 2 -6.75 -66.09 21.57
CA LEU A 2 -5.92 -65.38 20.58
C LEU A 2 -6.54 -64.06 20.07
N LEU A 3 -7.86 -64.07 19.79
CA LEU A 3 -8.60 -62.88 19.35
C LEU A 3 -8.62 -61.76 20.39
N LEU A 4 -8.75 -62.09 21.68
CA LEU A 4 -8.72 -61.11 22.77
C LEU A 4 -7.36 -60.39 22.86
N LYS A 5 -6.26 -61.12 22.62
CA LYS A 5 -4.90 -60.55 22.59
C LYS A 5 -4.72 -59.60 21.40
N ILE A 6 -5.29 -59.91 20.23
CA ILE A 6 -5.21 -59.04 19.04
C ILE A 6 -6.03 -57.77 19.24
N PHE A 7 -7.24 -57.88 19.81
CA PHE A 7 -8.06 -56.70 20.14
C PHE A 7 -7.41 -55.81 21.19
N LEU A 8 -6.78 -56.38 22.22
CA LEU A 8 -6.02 -55.62 23.21
C LEU A 8 -4.80 -54.93 22.60
N HIS A 9 -4.11 -55.57 21.66
CA HIS A 9 -2.95 -54.97 21.01
C HIS A 9 -3.34 -53.80 20.09
N ASN A 10 -4.43 -53.94 19.32
CA ASN A 10 -4.97 -52.86 18.49
C ASN A 10 -5.51 -51.71 19.34
N PHE A 11 -6.17 -51.99 20.46
CA PHE A 11 -6.63 -50.96 21.38
C PHE A 11 -5.45 -50.21 22.01
N PHE A 12 -4.38 -50.92 22.40
CA PHE A 12 -3.17 -50.32 22.94
C PHE A 12 -2.47 -49.41 21.91
N PHE A 13 -2.45 -49.81 20.63
CA PHE A 13 -1.84 -49.01 19.57
C PHE A 13 -2.63 -47.73 19.27
N ILE A 14 -3.97 -47.81 19.22
CA ILE A 14 -4.85 -46.65 19.06
C ILE A 14 -4.71 -45.70 20.26
N PHE A 15 -4.60 -46.25 21.47
CA PHE A 15 -4.44 -45.46 22.69
C PHE A 15 -3.08 -44.73 22.72
N ILE A 16 -2.00 -45.39 22.30
CA ILE A 16 -0.68 -44.75 22.16
C ILE A 16 -0.73 -43.62 21.11
N GLN A 17 -1.32 -43.85 19.94
CA GLN A 17 -1.44 -42.81 18.92
C GLN A 17 -2.28 -41.62 19.40
N TYR A 18 -3.36 -41.88 20.16
CA TYR A 18 -4.18 -40.84 20.77
C TYR A 18 -3.39 -40.03 21.82
N ILE A 19 -2.58 -40.69 22.65
CA ILE A 19 -1.69 -40.00 23.62
C ILE A 19 -0.65 -39.15 22.88
N ILE A 20 -0.05 -39.65 21.80
CA ILE A 20 0.91 -38.88 20.98
C ILE A 20 0.24 -37.67 20.31
N LEU A 21 -1.00 -37.82 19.81
CA LEU A 21 -1.81 -36.73 19.26
C LEU A 21 -2.17 -35.68 20.32
N ILE A 22 -2.51 -36.09 21.53
CA ILE A 22 -2.74 -35.18 22.66
C ILE A 22 -1.46 -34.47 23.06
N GLN A 23 -0.32 -35.17 23.11
CA GLN A 23 0.96 -34.56 23.45
C GLN A 23 1.40 -33.55 22.39
N THR A 24 1.25 -33.85 21.10
CA THR A 24 1.56 -32.91 20.01
C THR A 24 0.61 -31.71 19.99
N LYS A 25 -0.68 -31.90 20.25
CA LYS A 25 -1.66 -30.79 20.39
C LYS A 25 -1.37 -29.94 21.63
N ASN A 26 -0.97 -30.56 22.74
CA ASN A 26 -0.54 -29.87 23.96
C ASN A 26 0.82 -29.18 23.84
N ILE A 27 1.75 -29.68 23.02
CA ILE A 27 3.01 -29.00 22.68
C ILE A 27 2.72 -27.78 21.80
N LYS A 28 1.83 -27.89 20.81
CA LYS A 28 1.38 -26.74 20.01
C LYS A 28 0.64 -25.71 20.86
N LEU A 29 -0.25 -26.12 21.77
CA LEU A 29 -0.94 -25.23 22.71
C LEU A 29 0.01 -24.64 23.76
N LYS A 30 1.01 -25.39 24.26
CA LYS A 30 2.06 -24.87 25.15
C LYS A 30 2.94 -23.86 24.42
N ASN A 31 3.33 -24.10 23.17
CA ASN A 31 4.13 -23.15 22.38
C ASN A 31 3.33 -21.87 22.04
N TYR A 32 2.03 -21.99 21.76
CA TYR A 32 1.14 -20.85 21.54
C TYR A 32 0.90 -20.06 22.85
N ALA A 33 0.74 -20.75 23.98
CA ALA A 33 0.62 -20.13 25.30
C ALA A 33 1.94 -19.52 25.79
N PHE A 34 3.10 -20.12 25.48
CA PHE A 34 4.42 -19.60 25.82
C PHE A 34 4.74 -18.34 25.01
N HIS A 35 4.42 -18.30 23.71
CA HIS A 35 4.53 -17.08 22.90
C HIS A 35 3.59 -15.97 23.39
N LYS A 36 2.35 -16.29 23.77
CA LYS A 36 1.39 -15.29 24.30
C LYS A 36 1.80 -14.78 25.69
N LYS A 37 2.39 -15.63 26.56
CA LYS A 37 2.95 -15.23 27.85
C LYS A 37 4.21 -14.37 27.69
N HIS A 38 5.11 -14.71 26.76
CA HIS A 38 6.28 -13.87 26.47
C HIS A 38 5.88 -12.52 25.87
N PHE A 39 4.84 -12.48 25.03
CA PHE A 39 4.30 -11.24 24.47
C PHE A 39 3.61 -10.37 25.54
N MET A 40 2.80 -10.96 26.42
CA MET A 40 2.17 -10.26 27.54
C MET A 40 3.15 -9.80 28.62
N LEU A 41 4.19 -10.60 28.94
CA LEU A 41 5.25 -10.21 29.87
C LEU A 41 6.14 -9.10 29.28
N LYS A 42 6.36 -9.09 27.96
CA LYS A 42 7.06 -8.00 27.27
C LYS A 42 6.24 -6.70 27.28
N ILE A 43 4.92 -6.79 27.08
CA ILE A 43 3.99 -5.64 27.19
C ILE A 43 3.87 -5.11 28.63
N LEU A 44 3.86 -5.99 29.64
CA LEU A 44 3.79 -5.60 31.05
C LEU A 44 5.12 -5.04 31.57
N ASN A 45 6.27 -5.57 31.15
CA ASN A 45 7.59 -5.02 31.49
C ASN A 45 7.92 -3.72 30.73
N GLU A 46 7.37 -3.52 29.52
CA GLU A 46 7.48 -2.23 28.82
C GLU A 46 6.62 -1.14 29.47
N LYS A 47 5.47 -1.48 30.07
CA LYS A 47 4.60 -0.51 30.75
C LYS A 47 5.16 -0.01 32.09
N SER A 48 5.81 -0.85 32.89
CA SER A 48 6.33 -0.45 34.21
C SER A 48 7.65 0.36 34.17
N ILE A 49 8.46 0.20 33.12
CA ILE A 49 9.70 0.99 32.92
C ILE A 49 9.41 2.37 32.27
N SER A 50 8.23 2.53 31.64
CA SER A 50 7.88 3.71 30.83
C SER A 50 7.54 4.98 31.62
N VAL A 51 7.13 4.87 32.89
CA VAL A 51 6.60 6.04 33.64
C VAL A 51 7.74 6.87 34.25
N TYR A 52 8.78 6.23 34.81
CA TYR A 52 9.86 6.96 35.47
C TYR A 52 10.90 7.54 34.49
N ARG A 53 11.10 6.90 33.32
CA ARG A 53 11.94 7.45 32.25
C ARG A 53 11.28 8.63 31.52
N ARG A 54 9.94 8.68 31.40
CA ARG A 54 9.24 9.75 30.66
C ARG A 54 9.50 11.16 31.20
N LYS A 55 9.62 11.36 32.52
CA LYS A 55 9.86 12.71 33.08
C LYS A 55 11.27 13.24 32.82
N LYS A 56 12.31 12.39 32.84
CA LYS A 56 13.70 12.83 32.62
C LYS A 56 14.01 13.07 31.14
N TYR A 57 13.37 12.33 30.23
CA TYR A 57 13.53 12.52 28.78
C TYR A 57 12.70 13.68 28.19
N LEU A 58 11.62 14.11 28.84
CA LEU A 58 10.86 15.29 28.40
C LEU A 58 11.62 16.59 28.67
N ILE A 59 12.32 16.70 29.80
CA ILE A 59 13.09 17.91 30.15
C ILE A 59 14.39 18.01 29.33
N LEU A 60 14.98 16.87 28.91
CA LEU A 60 16.17 16.85 28.05
C LEU A 60 15.88 16.92 26.54
N LYS A 61 14.65 16.66 26.08
CA LYS A 61 14.26 16.83 24.67
C LYS A 61 13.92 18.26 24.26
N GLN A 62 13.71 19.17 25.21
CA GLN A 62 13.43 20.58 24.90
C GLN A 62 14.68 21.42 24.63
N LYS A 63 15.91 20.90 24.81
CA LYS A 63 17.15 21.66 24.59
C LYS A 63 18.04 21.22 23.43
N ASN A 64 17.75 20.10 22.74
CA ASN A 64 18.59 19.58 21.65
C ASN A 64 17.83 19.24 20.36
N LYS A 65 16.86 20.07 19.96
CA LYS A 65 16.23 19.96 18.62
C LYS A 65 16.48 21.22 17.80
N VAL A 66 17.76 21.55 17.61
CA VAL A 66 18.22 22.39 16.51
C VAL A 66 19.20 21.57 15.67
N ARG A 67 18.77 21.31 14.43
CA ARG A 67 19.52 20.87 13.23
C ARG A 67 20.14 19.47 13.20
N ARG A 68 19.44 18.57 12.49
CA ARG A 68 19.85 18.20 11.12
C ARG A 68 18.63 18.21 10.20
N GLU A 69 18.64 19.16 9.29
CA GLU A 69 17.85 19.19 8.07
C GLU A 69 18.22 17.96 7.22
N CYS A 70 17.26 17.08 6.98
CA CYS A 70 17.08 16.52 5.64
C CYS A 70 15.63 16.89 5.32
N LEU A 71 15.44 17.96 4.56
CA LEU A 71 14.16 18.25 3.95
C LEU A 71 13.92 17.14 2.93
N GLN A 72 13.31 16.03 3.36
CA GLN A 72 12.76 15.05 2.43
C GLN A 72 11.61 15.74 1.72
N ALA A 73 11.89 16.27 0.54
CA ALA A 73 10.95 17.03 -0.26
C ALA A 73 10.73 16.24 -1.56
N TYR A 74 9.62 15.50 -1.60
CA TYR A 74 9.07 15.03 -2.86
C TYR A 74 7.91 15.92 -3.30
N LEU A 75 7.54 15.81 -4.57
CA LEU A 75 6.48 16.62 -5.16
C LEU A 75 5.19 15.81 -5.34
N VAL A 76 4.05 16.49 -5.51
CA VAL A 76 2.78 15.85 -5.90
C VAL A 76 2.98 14.97 -7.12
N PHE A 77 3.82 15.41 -8.06
CA PHE A 77 4.09 14.67 -9.28
C PHE A 77 4.75 13.30 -9.02
N ASP A 78 5.56 13.15 -7.96
CA ASP A 78 6.11 11.86 -7.56
C ASP A 78 5.01 10.90 -7.09
N ILE A 79 4.05 11.41 -6.32
CA ILE A 79 2.89 10.63 -5.86
C ILE A 79 2.00 10.22 -7.04
N ILE A 80 1.77 11.11 -8.02
CA ILE A 80 1.04 10.77 -9.26
C ILE A 80 1.74 9.62 -9.98
N LYS A 81 3.07 9.71 -10.17
CA LYS A 81 3.88 8.67 -10.83
C LYS A 81 3.81 7.32 -10.13
N ILE A 82 3.74 7.30 -8.80
CA ILE A 82 3.57 6.08 -8.02
C ILE A 82 2.16 5.53 -8.21
N PHE A 83 1.13 6.35 -7.96
CA PHE A 83 -0.27 5.95 -8.05
C PHE A 83 -0.60 5.39 -9.45
N GLY A 84 -0.20 6.08 -10.52
CA GLY A 84 -0.43 5.65 -11.91
C GLY A 84 0.27 4.36 -12.33
N ARG A 85 1.19 3.83 -11.51
CA ARG A 85 1.85 2.53 -11.72
C ARG A 85 1.25 1.40 -10.89
N ILE A 86 0.52 1.72 -9.82
CA ILE A 86 -0.10 0.73 -8.91
C ILE A 86 -1.62 0.63 -9.10
N SER A 87 -2.28 1.69 -9.54
CA SER A 87 -3.72 1.74 -9.77
C SER A 87 -4.11 1.18 -11.13
N ASP A 88 -5.32 0.62 -11.21
CA ASP A 88 -5.93 0.15 -12.44
C ASP A 88 -7.16 0.97 -12.78
N LYS A 89 -7.45 1.10 -14.09
CA LYS A 89 -8.65 1.79 -14.55
C LYS A 89 -9.87 0.89 -14.38
N GLU A 90 -10.74 1.28 -13.46
CA GLU A 90 -12.02 0.65 -13.16
C GLU A 90 -13.19 1.57 -13.60
N LEU A 91 -14.42 1.22 -13.23
CA LEU A 91 -15.64 1.99 -13.56
C LEU A 91 -15.60 3.45 -13.07
N LEU A 92 -14.96 3.71 -11.92
CA LEU A 92 -14.89 5.03 -11.30
C LEU A 92 -13.57 5.76 -11.58
N GLY A 93 -12.82 5.31 -12.58
CA GLY A 93 -11.49 5.82 -12.91
C GLY A 93 -10.37 4.93 -12.35
N HIS A 94 -9.18 5.49 -12.22
CA HIS A 94 -8.02 4.77 -11.69
C HIS A 94 -8.09 4.65 -10.17
N VAL A 95 -8.09 3.41 -9.69
CA VAL A 95 -8.24 3.09 -8.26
C VAL A 95 -7.34 1.93 -7.86
N ILE A 96 -7.12 1.79 -6.55
CA ILE A 96 -6.56 0.59 -5.93
C ILE A 96 -7.70 -0.10 -5.20
N SER A 97 -8.13 -1.25 -5.70
CA SER A 97 -9.28 -1.96 -5.18
C SER A 97 -8.94 -3.40 -4.81
N HIS A 98 -9.53 -3.86 -3.72
CA HIS A 98 -9.64 -5.28 -3.42
C HIS A 98 -11.04 -5.77 -3.83
N ASN A 99 -11.15 -7.03 -4.26
CA ASN A 99 -12.46 -7.57 -4.60
C ASN A 99 -13.29 -7.65 -3.32
N ASN A 100 -14.40 -6.93 -3.27
CA ASN A 100 -15.36 -7.00 -2.19
C ASN A 100 -16.76 -7.27 -2.75
N GLU A 101 -17.68 -7.64 -1.86
CA GLU A 101 -19.07 -7.93 -2.23
C GLU A 101 -19.85 -6.67 -2.64
N PHE A 102 -19.33 -5.48 -2.31
CA PHE A 102 -20.04 -4.21 -2.52
C PHE A 102 -19.92 -3.69 -3.96
N ILE A 103 -18.80 -3.96 -4.63
CA ILE A 103 -18.58 -3.57 -6.03
C ILE A 103 -18.02 -4.78 -6.78
N GLU A 104 -18.87 -5.40 -7.62
CA GLU A 104 -18.42 -6.39 -8.61
C GLU A 104 -17.57 -5.68 -9.68
N LEU A 105 -16.30 -5.43 -9.35
CA LEU A 105 -15.30 -4.97 -10.31
C LEU A 105 -14.97 -6.12 -11.25
N ASP A 106 -15.61 -6.08 -12.42
CA ASP A 106 -15.40 -6.86 -13.63
C ASP A 106 -15.28 -8.40 -13.45
N LYS A 107 -16.18 -9.16 -14.08
CA LYS A 107 -16.16 -10.65 -14.03
C LYS A 107 -14.90 -11.26 -14.64
N ASN A 108 -14.15 -10.47 -15.41
CA ASN A 108 -12.85 -10.85 -15.94
C ASN A 108 -11.79 -10.71 -14.84
N LYS A 109 -11.37 -11.85 -14.29
CA LYS A 109 -10.28 -12.03 -13.32
C LYS A 109 -8.89 -11.60 -13.85
N LYS A 110 -8.76 -10.42 -14.45
CA LYS A 110 -7.46 -9.86 -14.78
C LYS A 110 -6.78 -9.48 -13.47
N LYS A 111 -5.55 -9.94 -13.32
CA LYS A 111 -4.71 -9.60 -12.18
C LYS A 111 -4.43 -8.10 -12.19
N LYS A 112 -4.72 -7.43 -11.07
CA LYS A 112 -4.49 -5.98 -10.90
C LYS A 112 -3.00 -5.69 -10.83
N LYS A 113 -2.56 -4.48 -11.24
CA LYS A 113 -1.14 -4.07 -11.20
C LYS A 113 -0.54 -4.22 -9.82
N TRP A 114 -1.24 -3.78 -8.78
CA TRP A 114 -0.78 -3.94 -7.40
C TRP A 114 -0.70 -5.42 -6.99
N GLU A 115 -1.48 -6.34 -7.56
CA GLU A 115 -1.35 -7.75 -7.21
C GLU A 115 -0.07 -8.38 -7.78
N ILE A 116 0.43 -7.86 -8.90
CA ILE A 116 1.71 -8.27 -9.50
C ILE A 116 2.88 -7.88 -8.60
N LEU A 117 2.76 -6.74 -7.90
CA LEU A 117 3.74 -6.30 -6.91
C LEU A 117 3.98 -7.38 -5.83
N PHE A 118 2.95 -8.16 -5.46
CA PHE A 118 3.01 -9.19 -4.42
C PHE A 118 3.15 -10.62 -4.95
N ASP A 119 3.86 -10.85 -6.06
CA ASP A 119 4.08 -12.21 -6.59
C ASP A 119 4.64 -13.20 -5.55
N ASN A 120 5.49 -12.73 -4.62
CA ASN A 120 6.05 -13.52 -3.53
C ASN A 120 5.33 -13.35 -2.18
N ASN A 121 4.09 -12.84 -2.16
CA ASN A 121 3.27 -12.50 -0.98
C ASN A 121 3.82 -11.41 -0.03
N TYR A 122 5.04 -10.92 -0.25
CA TYR A 122 5.60 -9.78 0.47
C TYR A 122 6.43 -8.90 -0.47
N ILE A 123 6.60 -7.64 -0.08
CA ILE A 123 7.49 -6.68 -0.72
C ILE A 123 8.26 -5.87 0.32
N ASN A 124 9.45 -5.42 -0.04
CA ASN A 124 10.16 -4.37 0.68
C ASN A 124 10.34 -3.14 -0.22
N PHE A 125 10.94 -2.09 0.35
CA PHE A 125 11.26 -0.86 -0.36
C PHE A 125 11.97 -1.10 -1.71
N ASN A 126 12.97 -1.99 -1.74
CA ASN A 126 13.74 -2.25 -2.96
C ASN A 126 12.91 -2.94 -4.05
N LEU A 127 12.03 -3.86 -3.67
CA LEU A 127 11.11 -4.52 -4.58
C LEU A 127 10.07 -3.54 -5.12
N LEU A 128 9.50 -2.67 -4.28
CA LEU A 128 8.59 -1.60 -4.72
C LEU A 128 9.29 -0.66 -5.70
N LYS A 129 10.50 -0.21 -5.38
CA LYS A 129 11.29 0.67 -6.26
C LYS A 129 11.57 0.01 -7.62
N LYS A 130 11.93 -1.28 -7.63
CA LYS A 130 12.16 -2.04 -8.87
C LYS A 130 10.87 -2.19 -9.68
N PHE A 131 9.74 -2.49 -9.01
CA PHE A 131 8.43 -2.57 -9.64
C PHE A 131 8.06 -1.24 -10.32
N LEU A 132 8.20 -0.11 -9.62
CA LEU A 132 7.87 1.21 -10.16
C LEU A 132 8.75 1.59 -11.37
N LYS A 133 10.01 1.16 -11.39
CA LYS A 133 10.91 1.39 -12.54
C LYS A 133 10.50 0.58 -13.78
N ASN A 134 9.99 -0.63 -13.57
CA ASN A 134 9.71 -1.58 -14.66
C ASN A 134 8.29 -1.47 -15.22
N ASN A 135 7.35 -0.91 -14.45
CA ASN A 135 5.96 -0.80 -14.87
C ASN A 135 5.69 0.53 -15.59
N LYS A 136 4.91 0.44 -16.67
CA LYS A 136 4.49 1.61 -17.44
C LYS A 136 3.55 2.47 -16.63
N PHE A 137 3.75 3.77 -16.73
CA PHE A 137 2.88 4.75 -16.12
C PHE A 137 1.62 4.96 -16.97
N GLU A 138 0.48 5.05 -16.30
CA GLU A 138 -0.74 5.61 -16.85
C GLU A 138 -1.16 6.80 -16.01
N TRP A 139 -1.46 7.93 -16.66
CA TRP A 139 -1.98 9.07 -15.93
C TRP A 139 -3.31 8.70 -15.27
N PRO A 140 -3.42 8.79 -13.93
CA PRO A 140 -4.64 8.40 -13.25
C PRO A 140 -5.80 9.31 -13.63
N LEU A 141 -6.98 8.73 -13.84
CA LEU A 141 -8.19 9.45 -14.22
C LEU A 141 -9.23 9.34 -13.10
N THR A 142 -9.97 10.41 -12.84
CA THR A 142 -11.17 10.43 -12.00
C THR A 142 -12.41 10.71 -12.85
N VAL A 143 -13.59 10.34 -12.39
CA VAL A 143 -14.84 10.61 -13.08
C VAL A 143 -15.49 11.89 -12.54
N ASN A 144 -15.84 12.81 -13.45
CA ASN A 144 -16.76 13.92 -13.15
C ASN A 144 -18.13 13.55 -13.73
N SER A 145 -19.13 13.44 -12.85
CA SER A 145 -20.44 12.88 -13.16
C SER A 145 -21.52 13.91 -13.54
N GLY A 146 -21.26 15.22 -13.57
CA GLY A 146 -22.43 16.13 -13.64
C GLY A 146 -22.27 17.60 -13.99
N GLN A 147 -21.17 18.07 -14.56
CA GLN A 147 -21.03 19.51 -14.83
C GLN A 147 -21.33 19.94 -16.28
N ILE A 148 -21.39 19.01 -17.23
CA ILE A 148 -21.63 19.34 -18.65
C ILE A 148 -22.98 18.80 -19.09
N LYS A 149 -23.89 19.70 -19.50
CA LYS A 149 -25.22 19.33 -20.00
C LYS A 149 -25.09 18.36 -21.18
N ASN A 150 -25.86 17.28 -21.15
CA ASN A 150 -25.93 16.22 -22.18
C ASN A 150 -24.63 15.43 -22.40
N GLN A 151 -23.62 15.58 -21.54
CA GLN A 151 -22.48 14.68 -21.50
C GLN A 151 -22.56 13.87 -20.21
N GLY A 152 -22.48 12.54 -20.32
CA GLY A 152 -22.48 11.64 -19.17
C GLY A 152 -21.21 11.78 -18.33
N SER A 153 -20.82 10.71 -17.63
CA SER A 153 -19.55 10.68 -16.91
C SER A 153 -18.36 10.92 -17.84
N ILE A 154 -17.51 11.88 -17.48
CA ILE A 154 -16.28 12.20 -18.22
C ILE A 154 -15.07 11.86 -17.36
N ASN A 155 -14.07 11.24 -17.97
CA ASN A 155 -12.79 10.98 -17.33
C ASN A 155 -11.92 12.25 -17.39
N ILE A 156 -11.42 12.67 -16.24
CA ILE A 156 -10.56 13.85 -16.07
C ILE A 156 -9.23 13.39 -15.45
N PRO A 157 -8.07 13.89 -15.91
CA PRO A 157 -6.80 13.60 -15.27
C PRO A 157 -6.77 14.08 -13.81
N VAL A 158 -6.24 13.24 -12.92
CA VAL A 158 -5.94 13.67 -11.55
C VAL A 158 -4.91 14.79 -11.57
N SER A 159 -5.02 15.69 -10.59
CA SER A 159 -4.19 16.89 -10.50
C SER A 159 -4.08 17.64 -11.84
N PRO A 160 -5.17 18.26 -12.33
CA PRO A 160 -5.21 18.89 -13.66
C PRO A 160 -4.13 19.94 -13.87
N ILE A 161 -3.73 20.65 -12.81
CA ILE A 161 -2.67 21.65 -12.85
C ILE A 161 -1.33 21.00 -13.23
N VAL A 162 -0.94 19.93 -12.52
CA VAL A 162 0.31 19.19 -12.79
C VAL A 162 0.25 18.51 -14.17
N TYR A 163 -0.93 18.04 -14.59
CA TYR A 163 -1.12 17.51 -15.93
C TYR A 163 -0.87 18.58 -17.02
N VAL A 164 -1.46 19.76 -16.88
CA VAL A 164 -1.30 20.87 -17.84
C VAL A 164 0.15 21.38 -17.87
N GLU A 165 0.82 21.46 -16.72
CA GLU A 165 2.24 21.83 -16.66
C GLU A 165 3.12 20.85 -17.44
N ASN A 166 2.89 19.54 -17.30
CA ASN A 166 3.63 18.53 -18.08
C ASN A 166 3.27 18.58 -19.57
N CYS A 167 2.01 18.85 -19.92
CA CYS A 167 1.64 19.12 -21.32
C CYS A 167 2.43 20.30 -21.91
N ARG A 168 2.59 21.39 -21.15
CA ARG A 168 3.36 22.57 -21.60
C ARG A 168 4.82 22.23 -21.83
N LYS A 169 5.47 21.51 -20.90
CA LYS A 169 6.86 21.06 -21.04
C LYS A 169 7.08 20.22 -22.31
N ILE A 170 6.22 19.23 -22.55
CA ILE A 170 6.27 18.40 -23.77
C ILE A 170 6.08 19.27 -25.02
N SER A 171 5.15 20.23 -24.97
CA SER A 171 4.89 21.12 -26.12
C SER A 171 6.10 21.97 -26.46
N GLU A 172 6.81 22.49 -25.46
CA GLU A 172 8.05 23.25 -25.63
C GLU A 172 9.16 22.37 -26.24
N GLU A 173 9.31 21.14 -25.75
CA GLU A 173 10.26 20.18 -26.33
C GLU A 173 9.97 19.84 -27.79
N PHE A 174 8.69 19.73 -28.16
CA PHE A 174 8.29 19.47 -29.54
C PHE A 174 8.52 20.67 -30.46
N ARG A 175 8.26 21.90 -29.97
CA ARG A 175 8.57 23.13 -30.69
C ARG A 175 10.06 23.23 -31.00
N ASN A 176 10.92 22.94 -30.01
CA ASN A 176 12.37 22.94 -30.21
C ASN A 176 12.85 21.89 -31.23
N LYS A 177 12.05 20.83 -31.45
CA LYS A 177 12.32 19.76 -32.43
C LYS A 177 11.58 19.96 -33.77
N ASN A 178 10.98 21.12 -34.03
CA ASN A 178 10.16 21.43 -35.21
C ASN A 178 9.02 20.41 -35.47
N LYS A 179 8.44 19.84 -34.41
CA LYS A 179 7.29 18.92 -34.49
C LYS A 179 6.01 19.63 -34.04
N THR A 180 5.00 19.66 -34.88
CA THR A 180 3.65 20.17 -34.54
C THR A 180 2.70 19.02 -34.26
N ASN A 181 2.94 18.28 -33.17
CA ASN A 181 2.06 17.18 -32.78
C ASN A 181 1.13 17.61 -31.64
N LYS A 182 -0.17 17.35 -31.80
CA LYS A 182 -1.15 17.48 -30.72
C LYS A 182 -0.78 16.49 -29.61
N ILE A 183 -0.63 16.99 -28.39
CA ILE A 183 -0.35 16.18 -27.23
C ILE A 183 -1.60 15.35 -26.90
N ASN A 184 -1.41 14.04 -26.81
CA ASN A 184 -2.44 13.09 -26.41
C ASN A 184 -1.97 12.32 -25.16
N LEU A 185 -2.87 11.54 -24.57
CA LEU A 185 -2.60 10.82 -23.33
C LEU A 185 -1.43 9.82 -23.46
N LYS A 186 -1.27 9.20 -24.64
CA LYS A 186 -0.17 8.26 -24.90
C LYS A 186 1.19 8.96 -24.81
N ILE A 187 1.32 10.12 -25.45
CA ILE A 187 2.57 10.90 -25.45
C ILE A 187 2.94 11.30 -24.01
N ILE A 188 1.97 11.73 -23.21
CA ILE A 188 2.20 12.09 -21.80
C ILE A 188 2.59 10.86 -20.99
N ASN A 189 1.89 9.73 -21.17
CA ASN A 189 2.21 8.50 -20.44
C ASN A 189 3.61 7.99 -20.75
N ASP A 190 4.01 8.03 -22.02
CA ASP A 190 5.36 7.64 -22.46
C ASP A 190 6.42 8.58 -21.86
N TYR A 191 6.20 9.90 -21.95
CA TYR A 191 7.09 10.91 -21.35
C TYR A 191 7.27 10.72 -19.85
N VAL A 192 6.18 10.60 -19.09
CA VAL A 192 6.21 10.46 -17.63
C VAL A 192 6.72 9.08 -17.19
N SER A 193 6.59 8.06 -18.04
CA SER A 193 7.14 6.73 -17.77
C SER A 193 8.66 6.75 -17.63
N GLU A 194 9.34 7.62 -18.37
CA GLU A 194 10.81 7.74 -18.40
C GLU A 194 11.37 8.59 -17.24
N LEU A 195 10.54 9.42 -16.61
CA LEU A 195 10.98 10.30 -15.54
C LEU A 195 11.24 9.54 -14.22
N PRO A 196 12.31 9.88 -13.49
CA PRO A 196 12.62 9.25 -12.20
C PRO A 196 11.57 9.61 -11.15
N ILE A 197 11.41 8.76 -10.14
CA ILE A 197 10.56 9.01 -8.97
C ILE A 197 11.49 9.25 -7.77
N SER A 198 11.20 10.27 -6.97
CA SER A 198 11.94 10.51 -5.72
C SER A 198 11.92 9.27 -4.80
N ASN A 199 13.07 8.89 -4.26
CA ASN A 199 13.13 7.81 -3.26
C ASN A 199 12.33 8.16 -2.01
N ASP A 200 12.28 9.44 -1.63
CA ASP A 200 11.52 9.91 -0.47
C ASP A 200 10.02 9.69 -0.70
N ALA A 201 9.52 9.92 -1.92
CA ALA A 201 8.12 9.63 -2.26
C ALA A 201 7.83 8.12 -2.16
N ILE A 202 8.73 7.28 -2.69
CA ILE A 202 8.58 5.82 -2.61
C ILE A 202 8.57 5.36 -1.14
N GLN A 203 9.46 5.94 -0.33
CA GLN A 203 9.56 5.63 1.10
C GLN A 203 8.31 6.10 1.86
N CYS A 204 7.78 7.29 1.56
CA CYS A 204 6.53 7.77 2.14
C CYS A 204 5.38 6.82 1.81
N VAL A 205 5.20 6.46 0.53
CA VAL A 205 4.12 5.54 0.13
C VAL A 205 4.30 4.18 0.81
N PHE A 206 5.50 3.60 0.78
CA PHE A 206 5.78 2.31 1.42
C PHE A 206 5.47 2.34 2.92
N SER A 207 5.98 3.35 3.62
CA SER A 207 5.77 3.49 5.06
C SER A 207 4.33 3.81 5.43
N SER A 208 3.54 4.39 4.51
CA SER A 208 2.09 4.61 4.73
C SER A 208 1.31 3.29 4.79
N PHE A 209 1.79 2.24 4.11
CA PHE A 209 1.21 0.90 4.16
C PHE A 209 1.85 -0.02 5.21
N SER A 210 3.10 0.19 5.62
CA SER A 210 3.79 -0.67 6.59
C SER A 210 4.65 0.12 7.58
N ASP A 211 4.60 -0.25 8.85
CA ASP A 211 5.57 0.20 9.87
C ASP A 211 6.82 -0.70 9.92
N PHE A 212 6.86 -1.76 9.12
CA PHE A 212 7.93 -2.75 9.08
C PHE A 212 8.73 -2.67 7.77
N ASP A 213 9.91 -3.31 7.75
CA ASP A 213 10.79 -3.37 6.58
C ASP A 213 10.18 -4.11 5.38
N ASP A 214 9.25 -5.02 5.67
CA ASP A 214 8.47 -5.79 4.70
C ASP A 214 6.96 -5.49 4.85
N LEU A 215 6.25 -5.57 3.74
CA LEU A 215 4.81 -5.42 3.63
C LEU A 215 4.24 -6.69 2.99
N THR A 216 3.36 -7.40 3.69
CA THR A 216 2.68 -8.58 3.14
C THR A 216 1.46 -8.20 2.32
N LYS A 217 1.05 -9.08 1.41
CA LYS A 217 -0.18 -8.89 0.60
C LYS A 217 -1.41 -8.70 1.48
N ASP A 218 -1.55 -9.53 2.53
CA ASP A 218 -2.68 -9.44 3.46
C ASP A 218 -2.67 -8.12 4.24
N HIS A 219 -1.50 -7.63 4.63
CA HIS A 219 -1.40 -6.33 5.30
C HIS A 219 -1.78 -5.18 4.37
N PHE A 220 -1.37 -5.25 3.10
CA PHE A 220 -1.75 -4.28 2.09
C PHE A 220 -3.27 -4.27 1.84
N ILE A 221 -3.90 -5.45 1.75
CA ILE A 221 -5.35 -5.58 1.61
C ILE A 221 -6.07 -5.01 2.84
N ASN A 222 -5.59 -5.33 4.05
CA ASN A 222 -6.16 -4.77 5.28
C ASN A 222 -6.06 -3.24 5.31
N LYS A 223 -4.97 -2.66 4.79
CA LYS A 223 -4.83 -1.20 4.65
C LYS A 223 -5.82 -0.60 3.66
N ILE A 224 -6.10 -1.27 2.54
CA ILE A 224 -7.16 -0.85 1.61
C ILE A 224 -8.50 -0.77 2.35
N HIS A 225 -8.85 -1.79 3.15
CA HIS A 225 -10.08 -1.79 3.94
C HIS A 225 -10.10 -0.73 5.05
N GLU A 226 -8.95 -0.41 5.63
CA GLU A 226 -8.82 0.67 6.62
C GLU A 226 -9.06 2.04 5.97
N TRP A 227 -8.52 2.27 4.77
CA TRP A 227 -8.61 3.54 4.07
C TRP A 227 -9.96 3.76 3.37
N ALA A 228 -10.56 2.67 2.89
CA ALA A 228 -11.84 2.67 2.19
C ALA A 228 -12.78 1.60 2.80
N PRO A 229 -13.31 1.83 4.01
CA PRO A 229 -14.05 0.82 4.76
C PRO A 229 -15.41 0.46 4.14
N SER A 230 -16.01 1.37 3.36
CA SER A 230 -17.32 1.14 2.75
C SER A 230 -17.23 0.25 1.53
N ASP A 231 -16.33 0.59 0.60
CA ASP A 231 -16.34 0.06 -0.75
C ASP A 231 -15.01 -0.58 -1.16
N GLY A 232 -13.98 -0.55 -0.31
CA GLY A 232 -12.68 -1.16 -0.59
C GLY A 232 -11.99 -0.54 -1.82
N ILE A 233 -12.38 0.68 -2.22
CA ILE A 233 -11.84 1.39 -3.36
C ILE A 233 -11.05 2.61 -2.87
N VAL A 234 -9.74 2.54 -3.00
CA VAL A 234 -8.86 3.68 -2.74
C VAL A 234 -8.67 4.44 -4.05
N ASP A 235 -9.40 5.54 -4.19
CA ASP A 235 -9.22 6.51 -5.27
C ASP A 235 -8.02 7.45 -5.00
N TRP A 236 -7.77 8.37 -5.94
CA TRP A 236 -6.67 9.33 -5.82
C TRP A 236 -6.73 10.16 -4.53
N TYR A 237 -7.91 10.65 -4.14
CA TYR A 237 -8.07 11.50 -2.97
C TYR A 237 -7.84 10.72 -1.68
N THR A 238 -8.41 9.53 -1.58
CA THR A 238 -8.23 8.62 -0.45
C THR A 238 -6.78 8.19 -0.32
N PHE A 239 -6.12 7.87 -1.44
CA PHE A 239 -4.70 7.50 -1.46
C PHE A 239 -3.82 8.60 -0.88
N VAL A 240 -4.01 9.83 -1.38
CA VAL A 240 -3.28 11.01 -0.94
C VAL A 240 -3.53 11.33 0.53
N TYR A 241 -4.79 11.29 0.96
CA TYR A 241 -5.20 11.68 2.30
C TYR A 241 -4.55 10.80 3.39
N ASN A 242 -4.28 9.54 3.07
CA ASN A 242 -3.72 8.57 4.01
C ASN A 242 -2.19 8.44 3.95
N LEU A 243 -1.50 9.29 3.17
CA LEU A 243 -0.03 9.32 3.19
C LEU A 243 0.46 9.87 4.54
N LYS A 244 1.55 9.28 5.06
CA LYS A 244 2.18 9.71 6.32
C LYS A 244 2.76 11.12 6.27
N GLU A 245 3.20 11.53 5.09
CA GLU A 245 3.84 12.81 4.85
C GLU A 245 3.16 13.51 3.67
N GLU A 246 3.16 14.84 3.69
CA GLU A 246 2.65 15.65 2.58
C GLU A 246 3.80 16.02 1.63
N PRO A 247 3.54 16.07 0.31
CA PRO A 247 4.54 16.56 -0.63
C PRO A 247 4.83 18.05 -0.41
N SER A 248 6.05 18.46 -0.73
CA SER A 248 6.59 19.80 -0.47
C SER A 248 5.89 20.95 -1.21
N ASP A 249 5.27 20.68 -2.35
CA ASP A 249 4.49 21.64 -3.13
C ASP A 249 3.00 21.68 -2.72
N ASN A 250 2.64 20.94 -1.67
CA ASN A 250 1.29 20.67 -1.19
C ASN A 250 0.38 20.08 -2.28
N ILE A 251 -0.62 19.33 -1.85
CA ILE A 251 -1.67 18.91 -2.78
C ILE A 251 -2.72 20.00 -2.75
N LYS A 252 -2.80 20.80 -3.82
CA LYS A 252 -3.90 21.74 -4.02
C LYS A 252 -5.20 20.94 -3.94
N ARG A 253 -5.92 21.11 -2.84
CA ARG A 253 -7.26 20.52 -2.70
C ARG A 253 -8.12 21.24 -3.74
N PHE A 254 -9.02 20.52 -4.40
CA PHE A 254 -9.92 21.11 -5.40
C PHE A 254 -10.82 22.23 -4.84
N PHE A 255 -10.77 22.49 -3.53
CA PHE A 255 -11.58 23.46 -2.81
C PHE A 255 -10.78 24.71 -2.34
N ASP A 256 -9.50 24.83 -2.69
CA ASP A 256 -8.68 26.05 -2.49
C ASP A 256 -8.51 26.82 -3.81
#